data_AF-A0A3A5HCB4-F1
#
_entry.id   AF-A0A3A5HCB4-F1
#
_cell.length_a   1.000
_cell.length_b   1.000
_cell.length_c   1.000
_cell.angle_alpha   90.00
_cell.angle_beta   90.00
_cell.angle_gamma   90.00
#
_symmetry.space_group_name_H-M   'P 1'
#
loop_
_entity.id
_entity.type
_entity.pdbx_description
1 polymer ?
#
loop_
_entity_poly.entity_id
_entity_poly.type
_entity_poly.pdbx_seq_one_letter_code
_entity_poly.pdbx_strand_id
1 'polypeptide(L)'
;MIRLPRLTRPLGGLALAAALTLSATACGEEEPKQPAVTEADLATAAIASQLAVKLEIDQALCTAKALVKDLGVKQLHSSGVLNDEDIAQLDRRFDQETATALADATVACWDWRTHTTTLASLYPEAETDAWDAYVACTEKLDEKLRASIAEANARDGKTGAQRELAAAEQQCRKPLGKAVAAK
;
A
#
# COMPACT_ATOMS: atom_id res chain seq x y z
N MET A 1 -30.79 26.43 -9.25
CA MET A 1 -29.89 26.98 -10.30
C MET A 1 -28.72 27.64 -9.61
N ILE A 2 -27.61 26.92 -9.46
CA ILE A 2 -26.45 27.37 -8.68
C ILE A 2 -25.40 27.93 -9.65
N ARG A 3 -25.05 29.21 -9.45
CA ARG A 3 -24.05 29.96 -10.22
C ARG A 3 -22.64 29.52 -9.80
N LEU A 4 -21.82 29.10 -10.75
CA LEU A 4 -20.39 28.87 -10.57
C LEU A 4 -19.64 30.22 -10.44
N PRO A 5 -18.78 30.43 -9.43
CA PRO A 5 -17.87 31.56 -9.40
C PRO A 5 -16.69 31.34 -10.34
N ARG A 6 -16.35 32.43 -11.04
CA ARG A 6 -15.25 32.57 -12.01
C ARG A 6 -13.88 32.36 -11.34
N LEU A 7 -13.08 31.48 -11.93
CA LEU A 7 -11.63 31.39 -11.74
C LEU A 7 -11.00 32.74 -12.13
N THR A 8 -10.44 33.42 -11.14
CA THR A 8 -9.59 34.59 -11.34
C THR A 8 -8.34 34.34 -10.51
N ARG A 9 -7.24 33.94 -11.16
CA ARG A 9 -5.89 34.03 -10.59
C ARG A 9 -4.87 34.37 -11.69
N PRO A 10 -3.81 35.09 -11.31
CA PRO A 10 -3.26 36.19 -12.09
C PRO A 10 -2.16 35.77 -13.07
N LEU A 11 -2.01 36.59 -14.11
CA LEU A 11 -0.76 36.75 -14.83
C LEU A 11 0.36 37.09 -13.83
N GLY A 12 1.40 36.26 -13.82
CA GLY A 12 2.63 36.50 -13.09
C GLY A 12 3.72 35.64 -13.73
N GLY A 13 4.51 36.27 -14.59
CA GLY A 13 5.32 35.62 -15.60
C GLY A 13 6.44 34.75 -15.07
N LEU A 14 6.70 33.68 -15.81
CA LEU A 14 8.03 33.10 -15.96
C LEU A 14 8.23 32.88 -17.46
N ALA A 15 8.92 33.84 -18.07
CA ALA A 15 9.48 33.69 -19.40
C ALA A 15 10.58 32.63 -19.32
N LEU A 16 10.33 31.47 -19.90
CA LEU A 16 11.38 30.58 -20.39
C LEU A 16 11.16 30.48 -21.89
N ALA A 17 11.90 31.34 -22.60
CA ALA A 17 12.06 31.25 -24.03
C ALA A 17 12.62 29.88 -24.37
N ALA A 18 11.76 28.97 -24.83
CA ALA A 18 12.18 27.76 -25.53
C ALA A 18 12.71 28.22 -26.89
N ALA A 19 14.01 28.51 -26.93
CA ALA A 19 14.76 28.63 -28.16
C ALA A 19 14.73 27.25 -28.85
N LEU A 20 13.75 27.06 -29.74
CA LEU A 20 13.80 26.01 -30.76
C LEU A 20 14.83 26.42 -31.81
N THR A 21 16.11 26.35 -31.44
CA THR A 21 17.19 26.32 -32.41
C THR A 21 17.24 24.92 -33.00
N LEU A 22 16.56 24.75 -34.14
CA LEU A 22 16.82 23.65 -35.07
C LEU A 22 18.26 23.80 -35.58
N SER A 23 19.20 23.21 -34.85
CA SER A 23 20.58 23.04 -35.27
C SER A 23 20.72 21.58 -35.68
N ALA A 24 20.63 21.32 -36.98
CA ALA A 24 21.06 20.05 -37.55
C ALA A 24 22.59 20.00 -37.46
N THR A 25 23.12 19.41 -36.39
CA THR A 25 24.51 18.96 -36.31
C THR A 25 24.52 17.54 -35.80
N ALA A 26 25.06 16.63 -36.60
CA ALA A 26 25.35 15.26 -36.20
C ALA A 26 26.37 15.26 -35.04
N CYS A 27 25.92 14.92 -33.83
CA CYS A 27 26.74 14.51 -32.69
C CYS A 27 25.88 13.57 -31.84
N GLY A 28 26.40 12.38 -31.52
CA GLY A 28 25.70 11.38 -30.70
C GLY A 28 25.45 11.90 -29.29
N GLU A 29 24.28 12.49 -29.08
CA GLU A 29 23.73 12.66 -27.75
C GLU A 29 23.13 11.31 -27.36
N GLU A 30 23.85 10.58 -26.49
CA GLU A 30 23.28 9.46 -25.75
C GLU A 30 21.93 9.94 -25.20
N GLU A 31 20.83 9.36 -25.71
CA GLU A 31 19.53 9.46 -25.05
C GLU A 31 19.78 9.22 -23.56
N PRO A 32 19.19 10.02 -22.65
CA PRO A 32 19.37 9.79 -21.23
C PRO A 32 18.97 8.36 -20.96
N LYS A 33 19.97 7.47 -20.75
CA LYS A 33 19.77 6.04 -20.54
C LYS A 33 18.82 5.96 -19.35
N GLN A 34 17.55 5.64 -19.62
CA GLN A 34 16.64 5.28 -18.57
C GLN A 34 17.35 4.18 -17.77
N PRO A 35 17.40 4.28 -16.43
CA PRO A 35 18.03 3.26 -15.63
C PRO A 35 17.41 1.92 -16.04
N ALA A 36 18.27 0.91 -16.27
CA ALA A 36 17.81 -0.40 -16.67
C ALA A 36 16.83 -0.92 -15.61
N VAL A 37 15.61 -1.24 -16.03
CA VAL A 37 14.61 -1.86 -15.16
C VAL A 37 15.13 -3.23 -14.74
N THR A 38 15.26 -3.46 -13.44
CA THR A 38 15.78 -4.71 -12.89
C THR A 38 14.66 -5.75 -12.73
N GLU A 39 15.02 -7.03 -12.63
CA GLU A 39 14.06 -8.09 -12.29
C GLU A 39 13.35 -7.82 -10.95
N ALA A 40 14.06 -7.21 -9.98
CA ALA A 40 13.48 -6.81 -8.71
C ALA A 40 12.44 -5.69 -8.86
N ASP A 41 12.65 -4.76 -9.80
CA ASP A 41 11.67 -3.71 -10.11
C ASP A 41 10.40 -4.31 -10.74
N LEU A 42 10.55 -5.27 -11.66
CA LEU A 42 9.43 -5.98 -12.27
C LEU A 42 8.63 -6.79 -11.24
N ALA A 43 9.32 -7.59 -10.41
CA ALA A 43 8.71 -8.35 -9.32
C ALA A 43 7.97 -7.43 -8.33
N THR A 44 8.59 -6.30 -7.97
CA THR A 44 7.97 -5.30 -7.10
C THR A 44 6.69 -4.75 -7.73
N ALA A 45 6.73 -4.37 -9.00
CA ALA A 45 5.57 -3.81 -9.70
C ALA A 45 4.43 -4.84 -9.80
N ALA A 46 4.73 -6.10 -10.09
CA ALA A 46 3.74 -7.17 -10.18
C ALA A 46 3.04 -7.41 -8.83
N ILE A 47 3.82 -7.55 -7.75
CA ILE A 47 3.29 -7.77 -6.39
C ILE A 47 2.49 -6.55 -5.92
N ALA A 48 3.03 -5.34 -6.09
CA ALA A 48 2.36 -4.11 -5.67
C ALA A 48 1.01 -3.93 -6.39
N SER A 49 0.95 -4.23 -7.69
CA SER A 49 -0.29 -4.12 -8.48
C SER A 49 -1.39 -5.02 -7.93
N GLN A 50 -1.05 -6.23 -7.50
CA GLN A 50 -2.04 -7.14 -6.91
C GLN A 50 -2.42 -6.76 -5.48
N LEU A 51 -1.46 -6.27 -4.68
CA LEU A 51 -1.72 -5.77 -3.32
C LEU A 51 -2.59 -4.51 -3.32
N ALA A 52 -2.47 -3.64 -4.33
CA ALA A 52 -3.24 -2.39 -4.45
C ALA A 52 -4.76 -2.61 -4.58
N VAL A 53 -5.21 -3.84 -4.81
CA VAL A 53 -6.64 -4.20 -4.77
C VAL A 53 -7.18 -4.19 -3.32
N LYS A 54 -6.31 -4.38 -2.33
CA LYS A 54 -6.65 -4.53 -0.91
C LYS A 54 -6.02 -3.49 0.00
N LEU A 55 -4.93 -2.87 -0.45
CA LEU A 55 -4.14 -1.90 0.30
C LEU A 55 -4.06 -0.58 -0.48
N GLU A 56 -3.84 0.51 0.23
CA GLU A 56 -3.46 1.78 -0.40
C GLU A 56 -2.17 1.63 -1.21
N ILE A 57 -2.04 2.39 -2.29
CA ILE A 57 -0.96 2.22 -3.28
C ILE A 57 0.43 2.30 -2.65
N ASP A 58 0.68 3.27 -1.78
CA ASP A 58 1.99 3.45 -1.14
C ASP A 58 2.33 2.27 -0.21
N GLN A 59 1.33 1.75 0.50
CA GLN A 59 1.50 0.59 1.36
C GLN A 59 1.71 -0.69 0.54
N ALA A 60 0.98 -0.86 -0.56
CA ALA A 60 1.17 -1.97 -1.49
C ALA A 60 2.59 -1.97 -2.08
N LEU A 61 3.08 -0.81 -2.50
CA LEU A 61 4.45 -0.65 -3.03
C LEU A 61 5.51 -0.90 -1.96
N CYS A 62 5.33 -0.38 -0.75
CA CYS A 62 6.23 -0.63 0.37
C CYS A 62 6.30 -2.12 0.70
N THR A 63 5.15 -2.78 0.84
CA THR A 63 5.03 -4.22 1.15
C THR A 63 5.71 -5.05 0.07
N ALA A 64 5.48 -4.74 -1.21
CA ALA A 64 6.11 -5.44 -2.33
C ALA A 64 7.63 -5.30 -2.31
N LYS A 65 8.16 -4.09 -2.07
CA LYS A 65 9.61 -3.85 -1.96
C LYS A 65 10.22 -4.62 -0.80
N ALA A 66 9.58 -4.60 0.37
CA ALA A 66 10.04 -5.34 1.54
C ALA A 66 10.06 -6.84 1.26
N LEU A 67 8.99 -7.39 0.67
CA LEU A 67 8.90 -8.80 0.35
C LEU A 67 9.95 -9.25 -0.69
N VAL A 68 10.15 -8.47 -1.75
CA VAL A 68 11.19 -8.73 -2.76
C VAL A 68 12.59 -8.65 -2.14
N LYS A 69 12.82 -7.70 -1.24
CA LYS A 69 14.10 -7.56 -0.54
C LYS A 69 14.38 -8.76 0.38
N ASP A 70 13.37 -9.24 1.10
CA ASP A 70 13.54 -10.29 2.11
C ASP A 70 13.63 -11.69 1.50
N LEU A 71 12.83 -11.99 0.48
CA LEU A 71 12.82 -13.31 -0.17
C LEU A 71 13.72 -13.38 -1.42
N GLY A 72 13.82 -12.29 -2.17
CA GLY A 72 14.44 -12.28 -3.49
C GLY A 72 13.56 -12.92 -4.57
N VAL A 73 13.77 -12.50 -5.84
CA VAL A 73 12.95 -12.92 -7.00
C VAL A 73 12.91 -14.43 -7.16
N LYS A 74 14.06 -15.12 -7.05
CA LYS A 74 14.13 -16.58 -7.18
C LYS A 74 13.26 -17.31 -6.16
N GLN A 75 13.27 -16.89 -4.90
CA GLN A 75 12.43 -17.50 -3.86
C GLN A 75 10.96 -17.25 -4.15
N LEU A 76 10.61 -16.03 -4.59
CA LEU A 76 9.23 -15.66 -4.96
C LEU A 76 8.65 -16.54 -6.06
N HIS A 77 9.44 -16.94 -7.07
CA HIS A 77 9.00 -17.96 -8.03
C HIS A 77 8.82 -19.32 -7.38
N SER A 78 9.82 -19.77 -6.61
CA SER A 78 9.80 -21.13 -6.03
C SER A 78 8.69 -21.33 -4.98
N SER A 79 8.30 -20.27 -4.27
CA SER A 79 7.18 -20.27 -3.33
C SER A 79 5.82 -20.06 -4.00
N GLY A 80 5.83 -19.74 -5.30
CA GLY A 80 4.64 -19.50 -6.10
C GLY A 80 3.99 -18.13 -5.86
N VAL A 81 4.69 -17.18 -5.24
CA VAL A 81 4.27 -15.77 -5.18
C VAL A 81 4.31 -15.15 -6.56
N LEU A 82 5.33 -15.48 -7.36
CA LEU A 82 5.41 -15.18 -8.80
C LEU A 82 5.30 -16.48 -9.60
N ASN A 83 4.64 -16.44 -10.76
CA ASN A 83 4.71 -17.53 -11.74
C ASN A 83 5.90 -17.32 -12.70
N ASP A 84 6.12 -18.25 -13.64
CA ASP A 84 7.21 -18.17 -14.62
C ASP A 84 7.12 -16.98 -15.60
N GLU A 85 5.99 -16.24 -15.59
CA GLU A 85 5.74 -15.06 -16.41
C GLU A 85 5.80 -13.75 -15.57
N ASP A 86 6.38 -13.80 -14.38
CA ASP A 86 6.49 -12.67 -13.43
C ASP A 86 5.14 -12.10 -12.94
N ILE A 87 4.07 -12.90 -13.02
CA ILE A 87 2.73 -12.52 -12.56
C ILE A 87 2.57 -12.92 -11.10
N ALA A 88 2.21 -11.95 -10.25
CA ALA A 88 1.93 -12.20 -8.84
C ALA A 88 0.67 -13.08 -8.64
N GLN A 89 0.73 -13.98 -7.65
CA GLN A 89 -0.31 -14.97 -7.32
C GLN A 89 -0.71 -14.90 -5.83
N LEU A 90 -0.88 -13.70 -5.29
CA LEU A 90 -1.21 -13.41 -3.89
C LEU A 90 -2.64 -13.79 -3.45
N ASP A 91 -3.45 -14.34 -4.35
CA ASP A 91 -4.73 -14.96 -4.06
C ASP A 91 -4.60 -16.43 -3.64
N ARG A 92 -3.43 -17.03 -3.88
CA ARG A 92 -3.10 -18.40 -3.46
C ARG A 92 -2.72 -18.44 -1.98
N ARG A 93 -2.61 -19.67 -1.47
CA ARG A 93 -2.06 -19.95 -0.15
C ARG A 93 -0.63 -20.45 -0.26
N PHE A 94 0.20 -20.05 0.68
CA PHE A 94 1.64 -20.31 0.67
C PHE A 94 2.05 -21.21 1.84
N ASP A 95 3.28 -21.73 1.78
CA ASP A 95 3.89 -22.33 2.97
C ASP A 95 4.04 -21.30 4.10
N GLN A 96 4.32 -21.81 5.30
CA GLN A 96 4.37 -20.98 6.51
C GLN A 96 5.44 -19.89 6.42
N GLU A 97 6.59 -20.18 5.82
CA GLU A 97 7.70 -19.25 5.69
C GLU A 97 7.31 -18.06 4.83
N THR A 98 6.76 -18.33 3.63
CA THR A 98 6.31 -17.31 2.69
C THR A 98 5.13 -16.51 3.23
N ALA A 99 4.16 -17.17 3.88
CA ALA A 99 3.04 -16.49 4.52
C ALA A 99 3.49 -15.56 5.66
N THR A 100 4.50 -15.96 6.42
CA THR A 100 5.11 -15.14 7.48
C THR A 100 5.87 -13.96 6.88
N ALA A 101 6.67 -14.17 5.84
CA ALA A 101 7.38 -13.09 5.15
C ALA A 101 6.42 -12.04 4.56
N LEU A 102 5.30 -12.46 3.97
CA LEU A 102 4.26 -11.56 3.51
C LEU A 102 3.63 -10.76 4.67
N ALA A 103 3.37 -11.42 5.80
CA ALA A 103 2.84 -10.75 6.99
C ALA A 103 3.84 -9.71 7.54
N ASP A 104 5.11 -10.07 7.66
CA ASP A 104 6.17 -9.22 8.17
C ASP A 104 6.36 -7.98 7.29
N ALA A 105 6.45 -8.19 5.97
CA ALA A 105 6.52 -7.12 4.98
C ALA A 105 5.31 -6.19 5.05
N THR A 106 4.10 -6.74 5.23
CA THR A 106 2.87 -5.95 5.30
C THR A 106 2.83 -5.11 6.57
N VAL A 107 3.16 -5.69 7.72
CA VAL A 107 3.14 -5.00 9.02
C VAL A 107 4.24 -3.94 9.11
N ALA A 108 5.43 -4.20 8.58
CA ALA A 108 6.51 -3.21 8.52
C ALA A 108 6.13 -1.96 7.71
N CYS A 109 5.17 -2.09 6.79
CA CYS A 109 4.66 -1.02 5.95
C CYS A 109 3.28 -0.51 6.37
N TRP A 110 2.69 -1.05 7.46
CA TRP A 110 1.35 -0.71 7.89
C TRP A 110 1.33 0.62 8.62
N ASP A 111 0.49 1.55 8.16
CA ASP A 111 0.26 2.83 8.84
C ASP A 111 -1.19 2.93 9.32
N TRP A 112 -1.41 2.66 10.60
CA TRP A 112 -2.71 2.74 11.25
C TRP A 112 -3.38 4.11 11.10
N ARG A 113 -2.60 5.20 10.98
CA ARG A 113 -3.13 6.55 10.80
C ARG A 113 -3.70 6.73 9.40
N THR A 114 -3.04 6.23 8.37
CA THR A 114 -3.56 6.26 6.99
C THR A 114 -4.89 5.48 6.89
N HIS A 115 -5.04 4.38 7.65
CA HIS A 115 -6.29 3.60 7.73
C HIS A 115 -7.46 4.29 8.43
N THR A 116 -7.22 5.38 9.20
CA THR A 116 -8.32 6.14 9.81
C THR A 116 -9.21 6.81 8.78
N THR A 117 -8.68 7.15 7.60
CA THR A 117 -9.41 7.85 6.54
C THR A 117 -10.62 7.06 6.07
N THR A 118 -10.48 5.73 5.98
CA THR A 118 -11.54 4.80 5.59
C THR A 118 -12.63 4.73 6.65
N LEU A 119 -12.26 4.83 7.93
CA LEU A 119 -13.18 4.80 9.07
C LEU A 119 -13.84 6.16 9.34
N ALA A 120 -13.22 7.27 8.96
CA ALA A 120 -13.68 8.62 9.28
C ALA A 120 -15.13 8.87 8.84
N SER A 121 -15.54 8.31 7.70
CA SER A 121 -16.92 8.39 7.20
C SER A 121 -17.95 7.74 8.13
N LEU A 122 -17.54 6.74 8.92
CA LEU A 122 -18.38 6.04 9.89
C LEU A 122 -18.42 6.75 11.25
N TYR A 123 -17.46 7.63 11.55
CA TYR A 123 -17.37 8.34 12.83
C TYR A 123 -17.23 9.85 12.60
N PRO A 124 -18.23 10.52 12.00
CA PRO A 124 -18.14 11.93 11.62
C PRO A 124 -18.06 12.91 12.81
N GLU A 125 -18.42 12.45 14.01
CA GLU A 125 -18.39 13.24 15.26
C GLU A 125 -17.14 12.96 16.11
N ALA A 126 -16.22 12.11 15.65
CA ALA A 126 -15.01 11.79 16.40
C ALA A 126 -13.99 12.95 16.32
N GLU A 127 -13.65 13.48 17.48
CA GLU A 127 -12.63 14.53 17.66
C GLU A 127 -11.20 13.99 17.43
N THR A 128 -10.24 14.89 17.24
CA THR A 128 -8.83 14.52 16.94
C THR A 128 -8.20 13.65 18.04
N ASP A 129 -8.48 13.94 19.30
CA ASP A 129 -7.96 13.17 20.45
C ASP A 129 -8.51 11.74 20.50
N ALA A 130 -9.77 11.54 20.07
CA ALA A 130 -10.35 10.21 19.91
C ALA A 130 -9.65 9.41 18.81
N TRP A 131 -9.28 10.05 17.69
CA TRP A 131 -8.51 9.41 16.62
C TRP A 131 -7.08 9.08 17.06
N ASP A 132 -6.42 9.97 17.80
CA ASP A 132 -5.09 9.70 18.36
C ASP A 132 -5.14 8.52 19.36
N ALA A 133 -6.17 8.45 20.19
CA ALA A 133 -6.39 7.32 21.10
C ALA A 133 -6.68 6.00 20.36
N TYR A 134 -7.42 6.05 19.25
CA TYR A 134 -7.63 4.91 18.37
C TYR A 134 -6.31 4.41 17.78
N VAL A 135 -5.53 5.30 17.15
CA VAL A 135 -4.24 4.96 16.52
C VAL A 135 -3.27 4.35 17.55
N ALA A 136 -3.13 4.99 18.72
CA ALA A 136 -2.26 4.49 19.79
C ALA A 136 -2.71 3.12 20.36
N CYS A 137 -4.00 2.79 20.24
CA CYS A 137 -4.52 1.48 20.58
C CYS A 137 -4.19 0.46 19.47
N THR A 138 -4.38 0.81 18.20
CA THR A 138 -4.18 -0.10 17.07
C THR A 138 -2.71 -0.39 16.77
N GLU A 139 -1.79 0.54 17.01
CA GLU A 139 -0.34 0.28 16.91
C GLU A 139 0.13 -0.87 17.82
N LYS A 140 -0.59 -1.15 18.91
CA LYS A 140 -0.30 -2.29 19.79
C LYS A 140 -0.80 -3.62 19.23
N LEU A 141 -1.51 -3.60 18.10
CA LEU A 141 -2.11 -4.77 17.47
C LEU A 141 -1.24 -5.32 16.32
N ASP A 142 -0.05 -4.78 16.06
CA ASP A 142 0.83 -5.22 14.97
C ASP A 142 1.08 -6.73 14.96
N GLU A 143 1.35 -7.34 16.13
CA GLU A 143 1.52 -8.80 16.22
C GLU A 143 0.23 -9.58 15.92
N LYS A 144 -0.94 -9.02 16.25
CA LYS A 144 -2.24 -9.61 15.89
C LYS A 144 -2.53 -9.46 14.40
N LEU A 145 -2.14 -8.33 13.82
CA LEU A 145 -2.21 -8.09 12.38
C LEU A 145 -1.31 -9.07 11.63
N ARG A 146 -0.05 -9.21 12.09
CA ARG A 146 0.92 -10.18 11.58
C ARG A 146 0.36 -11.59 11.60
N ALA A 147 -0.13 -12.06 12.76
CA ALA A 147 -0.70 -13.39 12.90
C ALA A 147 -1.93 -13.58 11.99
N SER A 148 -2.80 -12.58 11.90
CA SER A 148 -3.98 -12.62 11.01
C SER A 148 -3.58 -12.77 9.54
N ILE A 149 -2.60 -12.00 9.06
CA ILE A 149 -2.14 -12.07 7.67
C ILE A 149 -1.44 -13.41 7.41
N ALA A 150 -0.57 -13.85 8.31
CA ALA A 150 0.15 -15.12 8.16
C ALA A 150 -0.81 -16.31 8.13
N GLU A 151 -1.74 -16.43 9.09
CA GLU A 151 -2.74 -17.51 9.12
C GLU A 151 -3.64 -17.50 7.89
N ALA A 152 -4.10 -16.31 7.48
CA ALA A 152 -4.94 -16.19 6.31
C ALA A 152 -4.20 -16.68 5.06
N ASN A 153 -2.92 -16.34 4.88
CA ASN A 153 -2.17 -16.69 3.68
C ASN A 153 -1.48 -18.07 3.73
N ALA A 154 -1.43 -18.73 4.88
CA ALA A 154 -0.90 -20.09 4.99
C ALA A 154 -1.82 -21.13 4.31
N ARG A 155 -1.25 -22.27 3.89
CA ARG A 155 -1.98 -23.37 3.20
C ARG A 155 -3.21 -23.88 3.96
N ASP A 156 -3.18 -23.86 5.28
CA ASP A 156 -4.30 -24.29 6.11
C ASP A 156 -5.42 -23.24 6.21
N GLY A 157 -5.16 -21.99 5.79
CA GLY A 157 -6.16 -20.94 5.58
C GLY A 157 -6.98 -20.62 6.82
N LYS A 158 -6.35 -20.59 7.99
CA LYS A 158 -7.03 -20.36 9.27
C LYS A 158 -7.47 -18.89 9.39
N THR A 159 -8.51 -18.68 10.19
CA THR A 159 -9.13 -17.35 10.43
C THR A 159 -9.24 -17.03 11.92
N GLY A 160 -8.53 -17.78 12.78
CA GLY A 160 -8.59 -17.59 14.23
C GLY A 160 -8.03 -16.24 14.62
N ALA A 161 -6.80 -15.95 14.18
CA ALA A 161 -6.14 -14.68 14.42
C ALA A 161 -6.90 -13.50 13.81
N GLN A 162 -7.56 -13.68 12.66
CA GLN A 162 -8.40 -12.64 12.06
C GLN A 162 -9.57 -12.24 12.96
N ARG A 163 -10.23 -13.20 13.61
CA ARG A 163 -11.33 -12.90 14.55
C ARG A 163 -10.82 -12.19 15.80
N GLU A 164 -9.65 -12.60 16.30
CA GLU A 164 -9.03 -11.95 17.45
C GLU A 164 -8.63 -10.51 17.14
N LEU A 165 -8.02 -10.27 15.97
CA LEU A 165 -7.69 -8.93 15.50
C LEU A 165 -8.95 -8.07 15.40
N ALA A 166 -10.00 -8.57 14.73
CA ALA A 166 -11.26 -7.84 14.59
C ALA A 166 -11.89 -7.50 15.94
N ALA A 167 -11.85 -8.41 16.91
CA ALA A 167 -12.35 -8.15 18.26
C ALA A 167 -11.51 -7.07 18.99
N ALA A 168 -10.18 -7.11 18.84
CA ALA A 168 -9.28 -6.10 19.42
C ALA A 168 -9.48 -4.72 18.77
N GLU A 169 -9.61 -4.65 17.45
CA GLU A 169 -9.93 -3.42 16.74
C GLU A 169 -11.26 -2.80 17.20
N GLN A 170 -12.29 -3.63 17.42
CA GLN A 170 -13.56 -3.13 17.97
C GLN A 170 -13.38 -2.47 19.34
N GLN A 171 -12.48 -2.98 20.18
CA GLN A 171 -12.15 -2.32 21.45
C GLN A 171 -11.42 -1.00 21.22
N CYS A 172 -10.48 -0.95 20.27
CA CYS A 172 -9.77 0.29 19.94
C CYS A 172 -10.68 1.37 19.36
N ARG A 173 -11.81 1.02 18.74
CA ARG A 173 -12.78 1.99 18.19
C ARG A 173 -13.66 2.65 19.26
N LYS A 174 -13.65 2.21 20.52
CA LYS A 174 -14.49 2.79 21.59
C LYS A 174 -14.33 4.30 21.78
N PRO A 175 -13.12 4.90 21.72
CA PRO A 175 -12.94 6.35 21.85
C PRO A 175 -13.62 7.14 20.72
N LEU A 176 -13.80 6.54 19.54
CA LEU A 176 -14.42 7.19 18.38
C LEU A 176 -15.94 7.40 18.56
N GLY A 177 -16.55 6.82 19.59
CA GLY A 177 -17.98 6.95 19.85
C GLY A 177 -18.84 6.00 19.01
N LYS A 178 -20.01 6.48 18.56
CA LYS A 178 -20.98 5.66 17.84
C LYS A 178 -20.74 5.75 16.33
N ALA A 179 -20.61 4.60 15.69
CA ALA A 179 -20.60 4.53 14.24
C ALA A 179 -21.98 4.91 13.67
N VAL A 180 -21.98 5.64 12.55
CA VAL A 180 -23.17 5.81 11.72
C VAL A 180 -23.28 4.65 10.73
N ALA A 181 -24.51 4.31 10.32
CA ALA A 181 -24.71 3.26 9.32
C ALA A 181 -24.03 3.67 8.00
N ALA A 182 -23.24 2.76 7.42
CA ALA A 182 -22.72 2.93 6.07
C ALA A 182 -23.92 3.06 5.10
N LYS A 183 -23.96 4.15 4.34
CA LYS A 183 -24.99 4.38 3.32
C LYS A 183 -24.71 3.60 2.05
#